data_AF-A0A409WDM4-F1
#
_entry.id   AF-A0A409WDM4-F1
#
_cell.length_a   1.000
_cell.length_b   1.000
_cell.length_c   1.000
_cell.angle_alpha   90.00
_cell.angle_beta   90.00
_cell.angle_gamma   90.00
#
_symmetry.space_group_name_H-M   'P 1'
#
loop_
_entity.id
_entity.type
_entity.pdbx_description
1 polymer ?
#
loop_
_entity_poly.entity_id
_entity_poly.type
_entity_poly.pdbx_seq_one_letter_code
_entity_poly.pdbx_strand_id
1 'polypeptide(L)'
;MGSHDGALSKALDVLRAELLDREGLGGDVIFGPQLILSDEILDRIVQLGHKQKLPDVDALADQTSWRYTRQYGQDVLSVVHSFYPPPTSTLPDPPINNDIHLSSNSDASRRIRAPAKCTACGNLGHISSNQFCPVRTGQMVRAALAPTSGTTNVMSNTRSRTCGACGGQDHIASSKKCPKWRPIDERRTKRSGKENV
;
A
#
# COMPACT_ATOMS: atom_id res chain seq x y z
N MET A 1 -25.49 14.92 -14.56
CA MET A 1 -24.02 15.10 -14.56
C MET A 1 -23.75 16.56 -14.29
N GLY A 2 -22.87 16.89 -13.34
CA GLY A 2 -22.47 18.27 -13.09
C GLY A 2 -21.68 18.84 -14.28
N SER A 3 -21.66 20.17 -14.42
CA SER A 3 -20.93 20.86 -15.51
C SER A 3 -19.45 20.44 -15.58
N HIS A 4 -18.81 20.21 -14.42
CA HIS A 4 -17.43 19.74 -14.32
C HIS A 4 -17.24 18.28 -14.77
N ASP A 5 -18.21 17.40 -14.53
CA ASP A 5 -18.10 15.97 -14.89
C ASP A 5 -18.05 15.82 -16.42
N GLY A 6 -18.87 16.61 -17.13
CA GLY A 6 -18.88 16.62 -18.60
C GLY A 6 -17.62 17.24 -19.21
N ALA A 7 -17.03 18.23 -18.55
CA ALA A 7 -15.75 18.80 -18.98
C ALA A 7 -14.58 17.85 -18.75
N LEU A 8 -14.56 17.15 -17.60
CA LEU A 8 -13.59 16.10 -17.32
C LEU A 8 -13.69 14.95 -18.32
N SER A 9 -14.91 14.47 -18.61
CA SER A 9 -15.14 13.42 -19.60
C SER A 9 -14.56 13.79 -20.97
N LYS A 10 -14.83 15.01 -21.46
CA LYS A 10 -14.25 15.51 -22.72
C LYS A 10 -12.72 15.59 -22.69
N ALA A 11 -12.14 16.05 -21.57
CA ALA A 11 -10.68 16.12 -21.43
C ALA A 11 -10.05 14.72 -21.44
N LEU A 12 -10.70 13.74 -20.81
CA LEU A 12 -10.27 12.34 -20.84
C LEU A 12 -10.43 11.72 -22.23
N ASP A 13 -11.44 12.10 -23.01
CA ASP A 13 -11.56 11.66 -24.41
C ASP A 13 -10.44 12.20 -25.30
N VAL A 14 -10.03 13.45 -25.09
CA VAL A 14 -8.86 14.03 -25.78
C VAL A 14 -7.58 13.28 -25.40
N LEU A 15 -7.34 13.09 -24.10
CA LEU A 15 -6.20 12.32 -23.60
C LEU A 15 -6.19 10.90 -24.19
N ARG A 16 -7.35 10.25 -24.24
CA ARG A 16 -7.51 8.90 -24.79
C ARG A 16 -7.10 8.81 -26.26
N ALA A 17 -7.42 9.84 -27.07
CA ALA A 17 -6.95 9.92 -28.45
C ALA A 17 -5.42 10.08 -28.53
N GLU A 18 -4.84 10.95 -27.71
CA GLU A 18 -3.37 11.12 -27.65
C GLU A 18 -2.63 9.84 -27.22
N LEU A 19 -3.20 9.08 -26.29
CA LEU A 19 -2.63 7.79 -25.86
C LEU A 19 -2.70 6.74 -26.97
N LEU A 20 -3.76 6.74 -27.77
CA LEU A 20 -3.90 5.85 -28.92
C LEU A 20 -2.82 6.14 -29.97
N ASP A 21 -2.57 7.41 -30.26
CA ASP A 21 -1.51 7.83 -31.18
C ASP A 21 -0.12 7.45 -30.66
N ARG A 22 0.11 7.60 -29.35
CA ARG A 22 1.37 7.25 -28.69
C ARG A 22 1.70 5.75 -28.77
N GLU A 23 0.69 4.90 -28.71
CA GLU A 23 0.83 3.45 -28.89
C GLU A 23 0.96 3.03 -30.36
N GLY A 24 0.92 3.98 -31.30
CA GLY A 24 0.95 3.70 -32.74
C GLY A 24 -0.33 3.06 -33.26
N LEU A 25 -1.43 3.19 -32.52
CA LEU A 25 -2.73 2.59 -32.81
C LEU A 25 -3.73 3.58 -33.41
N GLY A 26 -3.32 4.83 -33.69
CA GLY A 26 -4.19 5.89 -34.23
C GLY A 26 -4.87 5.58 -35.57
N GLY A 27 -4.38 4.55 -36.29
CA GLY A 27 -5.00 4.06 -37.53
C GLY A 27 -6.09 3.00 -37.33
N ASP A 28 -6.27 2.48 -36.10
CA ASP A 28 -7.28 1.45 -35.81
C ASP A 28 -8.67 2.09 -35.69
N VAL A 29 -9.36 2.19 -36.82
CA VAL A 29 -10.75 2.67 -36.92
C VAL A 29 -11.78 1.65 -36.42
N ILE A 30 -11.40 0.41 -36.14
CA ILE A 30 -12.34 -0.66 -35.76
C ILE A 30 -12.63 -0.60 -34.25
N PHE A 31 -11.57 -0.51 -33.44
CA PHE A 31 -11.69 -0.42 -31.98
C PHE A 31 -11.45 1.00 -31.45
N GLY A 32 -10.62 1.78 -32.15
CA GLY A 32 -10.38 3.18 -31.86
C GLY A 32 -9.83 3.43 -30.45
N PRO A 33 -10.08 4.63 -29.90
CA PRO A 33 -9.57 5.06 -28.60
C PRO A 33 -10.03 4.15 -27.44
N GLN A 34 -11.06 3.34 -27.65
CA GLN A 34 -11.57 2.40 -26.64
C GLN A 34 -10.61 1.27 -26.29
N LEU A 35 -9.63 1.01 -27.14
CA LEU A 35 -8.61 0.00 -26.92
C LEU A 35 -7.65 0.35 -25.77
N ILE A 36 -7.44 1.65 -25.54
CA ILE A 36 -6.57 2.15 -24.46
C ILE A 36 -7.36 2.35 -23.18
N LEU A 37 -8.47 3.07 -23.24
CA LEU A 37 -9.31 3.38 -22.09
C LEU A 37 -10.75 3.12 -22.51
N SER A 38 -11.42 2.10 -22.00
CA SER A 38 -12.82 1.82 -22.35
C SER A 38 -13.77 2.85 -21.73
N ASP A 39 -14.97 3.02 -22.31
CA ASP A 39 -15.96 3.98 -21.81
C ASP A 39 -16.36 3.71 -20.36
N GLU A 40 -16.47 2.43 -19.97
CA GLU A 40 -16.76 2.03 -18.59
C GLU A 40 -15.70 2.54 -17.59
N ILE A 41 -14.42 2.48 -17.97
CA ILE A 41 -13.32 2.91 -17.12
C ILE A 41 -13.27 4.44 -17.09
N LEU A 42 -13.52 5.12 -18.22
CA LEU A 42 -13.61 6.57 -18.29
C LEU A 42 -14.72 7.09 -17.37
N ASP A 43 -15.93 6.54 -17.48
CA ASP A 43 -17.06 6.89 -16.61
C ASP A 43 -16.73 6.62 -15.13
N ARG A 44 -16.04 5.51 -14.86
CA ARG A 44 -15.60 5.18 -13.49
C ARG A 44 -14.61 6.22 -12.97
N ILE A 45 -13.65 6.65 -13.78
CA ILE A 45 -12.69 7.70 -13.43
C ILE A 45 -13.41 9.02 -13.15
N VAL A 46 -14.36 9.42 -13.99
CA VAL A 46 -15.18 10.62 -13.77
C VAL A 46 -15.92 10.55 -12.44
N GLN A 47 -16.56 9.41 -12.15
CA GLN A 47 -17.25 9.21 -10.86
C GLN A 47 -16.31 9.24 -9.66
N LEU A 48 -15.09 8.72 -9.79
CA LEU A 48 -14.11 8.71 -8.71
C LEU A 48 -13.46 10.08 -8.52
N GLY A 49 -13.20 10.81 -9.60
CA GLY A 49 -12.72 12.19 -9.59
C GLY A 49 -13.73 13.13 -8.92
N HIS A 50 -15.01 13.02 -9.30
CA HIS A 50 -16.10 13.75 -8.65
C HIS A 50 -16.16 13.50 -7.14
N LYS A 51 -15.86 12.27 -6.70
CA LYS A 51 -15.83 11.88 -5.28
C LYS A 51 -14.48 12.15 -4.60
N GLN A 52 -13.50 12.72 -5.31
CA GLN A 52 -12.12 12.93 -4.87
C GLN A 52 -11.46 11.67 -4.27
N LYS A 53 -11.74 10.50 -4.88
CA LYS A 53 -11.21 9.19 -4.44
C LYS A 53 -9.96 8.74 -5.18
N LEU A 54 -9.32 9.64 -5.93
CA LEU A 54 -8.13 9.37 -6.73
C LEU A 54 -6.95 10.25 -6.26
N PRO A 55 -6.38 9.99 -5.07
CA PRO A 55 -5.21 10.74 -4.59
C PRO A 55 -3.93 10.37 -5.37
N ASP A 56 -3.79 9.09 -5.76
CA ASP A 56 -2.59 8.54 -6.36
C ASP A 56 -2.90 7.44 -7.40
N VAL A 57 -1.85 7.01 -8.10
CA VAL A 57 -1.94 6.01 -9.19
C VAL A 57 -2.32 4.65 -8.64
N ASP A 58 -1.90 4.32 -7.42
CA ASP A 58 -2.26 3.06 -6.76
C ASP A 58 -3.77 3.01 -6.44
N ALA A 59 -4.38 4.09 -5.92
CA ALA A 59 -5.82 4.16 -5.75
C ALA A 59 -6.58 4.07 -7.08
N LEU A 60 -6.05 4.66 -8.15
CA LEU A 60 -6.63 4.50 -9.49
C LEU A 60 -6.63 3.04 -9.92
N ALA A 61 -5.52 2.33 -9.72
CA ALA A 61 -5.37 0.92 -10.07
C ALA A 61 -6.35 0.05 -9.27
N ASP A 62 -6.42 0.27 -7.95
CA ASP A 62 -7.29 -0.49 -7.06
C ASP A 62 -8.78 -0.29 -7.37
N GLN A 63 -9.18 0.93 -7.76
CA GLN A 63 -10.58 1.29 -7.98
C GLN A 63 -11.11 0.96 -9.38
N THR A 64 -10.23 0.85 -10.37
CA THR A 64 -10.61 0.65 -11.77
C THR A 64 -10.12 -0.67 -12.33
N SER A 65 -9.10 -1.29 -11.73
CA SER A 65 -8.38 -2.45 -12.28
C SER A 65 -7.89 -2.21 -13.72
N TRP A 66 -7.69 -0.95 -14.11
CA TRP A 66 -7.29 -0.60 -15.47
C TRP A 66 -5.84 -1.01 -15.74
N ARG A 67 -5.61 -1.81 -16.78
CA ARG A 67 -4.31 -2.42 -17.09
C ARG A 67 -3.20 -1.40 -17.33
N TYR A 68 -3.53 -0.25 -17.93
CA TYR A 68 -2.54 0.77 -18.27
C TYR A 68 -2.31 1.81 -17.16
N THR A 69 -2.84 1.57 -15.96
CA THR A 69 -2.67 2.49 -14.83
C THR A 69 -1.20 2.78 -14.52
N ARG A 70 -0.30 1.79 -14.65
CA ARG A 70 1.15 2.03 -14.44
C ARG A 70 1.80 2.90 -15.51
N GLN A 71 1.24 2.95 -16.72
CA GLN A 71 1.83 3.64 -17.86
C GLN A 71 1.26 5.05 -18.01
N TYR A 72 -0.07 5.20 -17.90
CA TYR A 72 -0.76 6.46 -18.13
C TYR A 72 -1.57 6.95 -16.93
N GLY A 73 -1.53 6.25 -15.80
CA GLY A 73 -2.28 6.66 -14.61
C GLY A 73 -1.88 8.06 -14.13
N GLN A 74 -0.61 8.44 -14.29
CA GLN A 74 -0.16 9.78 -13.96
C GLN A 74 -0.79 10.84 -14.87
N ASP A 75 -0.81 10.61 -16.19
CA ASP A 75 -1.43 11.51 -17.17
C ASP A 75 -2.93 11.70 -16.86
N VAL A 76 -3.62 10.60 -16.57
CA VAL A 76 -5.04 10.60 -16.18
C VAL A 76 -5.24 11.39 -14.88
N LEU A 77 -4.41 11.18 -13.86
CA LEU A 77 -4.50 11.92 -12.60
C LEU A 77 -4.25 13.41 -12.79
N SER A 78 -3.29 13.80 -13.63
CA SER A 78 -3.04 15.20 -13.94
C SER A 78 -4.27 15.87 -14.54
N VAL A 79 -4.98 15.18 -15.45
CA VAL A 79 -6.25 15.68 -15.99
C VAL A 79 -7.31 15.75 -14.88
N VAL A 80 -7.51 14.69 -14.10
CA VAL A 80 -8.50 14.68 -13.01
C VAL A 80 -8.25 15.79 -11.98
N HIS A 81 -7.00 15.98 -11.54
CA HIS A 81 -6.62 16.98 -10.54
C HIS A 81 -6.74 18.42 -11.05
N SER A 82 -6.77 18.63 -12.38
CA SER A 82 -7.07 19.94 -12.96
C SER A 82 -8.54 20.37 -12.73
N PHE A 83 -9.47 19.40 -12.61
CA PHE A 83 -10.89 19.66 -12.34
C PHE A 83 -11.23 19.51 -10.86
N TYR A 84 -10.62 18.52 -10.20
CA TYR A 84 -10.84 18.20 -8.79
C TYR A 84 -9.48 18.15 -8.10
N PRO A 85 -8.92 19.32 -7.72
CA PRO A 85 -7.64 19.35 -7.04
C PRO A 85 -7.70 18.45 -5.80
N PRO A 86 -6.63 17.70 -5.52
CA PRO A 86 -6.57 16.90 -4.30
C PRO A 86 -6.78 17.85 -3.11
N PRO A 87 -7.50 17.42 -2.06
CA PRO A 87 -7.72 18.25 -0.90
C PRO A 87 -6.36 18.64 -0.33
N THR A 88 -5.96 19.89 -0.56
CA THR A 88 -4.78 20.48 0.05
C THR A 88 -5.03 20.47 1.53
N SER A 89 -4.29 19.63 2.26
CA SER A 89 -4.23 19.66 3.71
C SER A 89 -3.60 20.99 4.12
N THR A 90 -4.36 22.06 4.03
CA THR A 90 -3.95 23.42 4.38
C THR A 90 -4.18 23.55 5.88
N LEU A 91 -3.20 23.12 6.66
CA LEU A 91 -2.97 23.75 7.95
C LEU A 91 -1.95 24.87 7.70
N PRO A 92 -2.25 26.13 8.07
CA PRO A 92 -1.23 27.17 8.09
C PRO A 92 -0.21 26.81 9.17
N ASP A 93 1.02 26.50 8.79
CA ASP A 93 2.12 26.43 9.73
C ASP A 93 2.38 27.85 10.29
N PRO A 94 2.19 28.13 11.59
CA PRO A 94 2.67 29.36 12.17
C PRO A 94 4.20 29.37 12.17
N PRO A 95 4.86 30.48 11.80
CA PRO A 95 6.30 30.58 11.98
C PRO A 95 6.54 30.93 13.44
N ILE A 96 7.08 30.03 14.27
CA ILE A 96 7.80 30.38 15.52
C ILE A 96 8.56 29.15 16.02
N ASN A 97 9.88 29.35 16.14
CA ASN A 97 10.88 28.80 17.06
C ASN A 97 10.69 27.40 17.69
N ASN A 98 11.77 26.62 17.55
CA ASN A 98 12.36 25.75 18.57
C ASN A 98 11.51 25.52 19.82
N ASP A 99 10.83 24.38 19.89
CA ASP A 99 11.09 23.34 20.88
C ASP A 99 10.08 22.18 20.70
N ILE A 100 10.65 20.97 20.65
CA ILE A 100 10.12 19.68 21.14
C ILE A 100 8.60 19.59 21.37
N HIS A 101 7.90 18.74 20.61
CA HIS A 101 7.33 17.45 21.10
C HIS A 101 6.34 16.85 20.08
N LEU A 102 6.52 15.55 19.80
CA LEU A 102 5.63 14.70 19.02
C LEU A 102 4.29 14.49 19.76
N SER A 103 3.15 14.44 19.06
CA SER A 103 2.36 13.19 18.95
C SER A 103 0.94 13.37 18.36
N SER A 104 0.70 12.56 17.33
CA SER A 104 -0.55 12.18 16.66
C SER A 104 -1.61 11.64 17.61
N ASN A 105 -2.89 12.05 17.54
CA ASN A 105 -3.94 11.38 18.31
C ASN A 105 -4.78 10.44 17.43
N SER A 106 -4.63 9.13 17.65
CA SER A 106 -5.59 8.14 17.17
C SER A 106 -6.81 8.14 18.10
N ASP A 107 -7.92 8.69 17.61
CA ASP A 107 -9.31 8.38 17.96
C ASP A 107 -9.68 8.42 19.47
N ALA A 108 -10.22 9.57 19.90
CA ALA A 108 -10.79 9.91 21.21
C ALA A 108 -9.97 9.47 22.45
N SER A 109 -9.13 10.37 22.97
CA SER A 109 -8.43 10.26 24.26
C SER A 109 -7.76 8.91 24.54
N ARG A 110 -7.14 8.31 23.52
CA ARG A 110 -6.18 7.23 23.71
C ARG A 110 -4.83 7.89 23.95
N ARG A 111 -4.35 7.84 25.19
CA ARG A 111 -3.00 8.30 25.57
C ARG A 111 -2.01 7.81 24.53
N ILE A 112 -1.54 8.74 23.71
CA ILE A 112 -0.53 8.48 22.69
C ILE A 112 0.71 8.16 23.49
N ARG A 113 1.00 6.87 23.65
CA ARG A 113 2.22 6.44 24.29
C ARG A 113 3.34 6.91 23.37
N ALA A 114 4.26 7.68 23.94
CA ALA A 114 5.48 8.09 23.26
C ALA A 114 6.05 6.92 22.45
N PRO A 115 6.56 7.17 21.24
CA PRO A 115 7.05 6.12 20.36
C PRO A 115 7.98 5.21 21.15
N ALA A 116 7.68 3.92 21.14
CA ALA A 116 8.37 2.97 21.99
C ALA A 116 9.86 2.96 21.63
N LYS A 117 10.67 3.55 22.51
CA LYS A 117 12.13 3.48 22.42
C LYS A 117 12.58 2.05 22.68
N CYS A 118 13.50 1.56 21.87
CA CYS A 118 14.14 0.28 22.14
C CYS A 118 14.89 0.38 23.48
N THR A 119 14.52 -0.42 24.50
CA THR A 119 15.24 -0.40 25.79
C THR A 119 16.67 -0.92 25.70
N ALA A 120 17.05 -1.58 24.60
CA ALA A 120 18.39 -2.09 24.39
C ALA A 120 19.32 -1.09 23.68
N CYS A 121 18.80 -0.30 22.70
CA CYS A 121 19.64 0.59 21.89
C CYS A 121 19.20 2.06 21.91
N GLY A 122 18.11 2.42 22.58
CA GLY A 122 17.62 3.80 22.73
C GLY A 122 16.93 4.40 21.50
N ASN A 123 17.06 3.79 20.31
CA ASN A 123 16.50 4.34 19.07
C ASN A 123 14.98 4.13 18.96
N LEU A 124 14.34 5.06 18.23
CA LEU A 124 12.90 5.03 17.90
C LEU A 124 12.65 4.13 16.68
N GLY A 125 11.44 3.60 16.55
CA GLY A 125 11.02 2.77 15.41
C GLY A 125 11.07 1.25 15.62
N HIS A 126 11.60 0.77 16.76
CA HIS A 126 11.54 -0.65 17.13
C HIS A 126 11.62 -0.85 18.66
N ILE A 127 11.17 -2.01 19.15
CA ILE A 127 11.28 -2.42 20.57
C ILE A 127 12.44 -3.41 20.77
N SER A 128 12.91 -3.60 22.01
CA SER A 128 14.06 -4.47 22.34
C SER A 128 13.90 -5.94 21.95
N SER A 129 12.65 -6.40 21.82
CA SER A 129 12.33 -7.75 21.35
C SER A 129 12.33 -7.88 19.82
N ASN A 130 12.46 -6.79 19.07
CA ASN A 130 12.43 -6.81 17.61
C ASN A 130 13.74 -7.35 17.03
N GLN A 131 13.66 -8.15 15.97
CA GLN A 131 14.84 -8.79 15.34
C GLN A 131 15.72 -7.78 14.59
N PHE A 132 15.19 -6.60 14.30
CA PHE A 132 15.89 -5.50 13.62
C PHE A 132 16.62 -4.56 14.61
N CYS A 133 16.71 -4.92 15.90
CA CYS A 133 17.46 -4.12 16.87
C CYS A 133 18.98 -4.32 16.68
N PRO A 134 19.76 -3.26 16.40
CA PRO A 134 21.20 -3.37 16.09
C PRO A 134 22.02 -3.94 17.25
N VAL A 135 21.62 -3.68 18.50
CA VAL A 135 22.24 -4.26 19.70
C VAL A 135 22.01 -5.77 19.80
N ARG A 136 20.91 -6.27 19.22
CA ARG A 136 20.52 -7.68 19.30
C ARG A 136 21.00 -8.48 18.10
N THR A 137 21.20 -7.84 16.95
CA THR A 137 21.88 -8.41 15.78
C THR A 137 23.42 -8.39 15.90
N GLY A 138 23.96 -7.97 17.05
CA GLY A 138 25.40 -7.94 17.31
C GLY A 138 26.16 -6.89 16.50
N GLN A 139 25.44 -5.94 15.88
CA GLN A 139 26.03 -4.90 15.04
C GLN A 139 26.36 -3.67 15.89
N MET A 140 27.25 -3.84 16.88
CA MET A 140 27.97 -2.72 17.47
C MET A 140 29.06 -2.29 16.49
N VAL A 141 28.74 -1.38 15.57
CA VAL A 141 29.78 -0.65 14.84
C VAL A 141 30.07 0.61 15.63
N ARG A 142 31.16 0.55 16.40
CA ARG A 142 31.91 1.73 16.84
C ARG A 142 32.33 2.48 15.59
N ALA A 143 31.75 3.65 15.34
CA ALA A 143 32.26 4.56 14.33
C ALA A 143 33.53 5.25 14.88
N ALA A 144 34.66 4.58 14.74
CA ALA A 144 35.97 5.22 14.62
C ALA A 144 36.91 4.25 13.89
N LEU A 145 37.22 4.61 12.64
CA LEU A 145 38.35 4.19 11.80
C LEU A 145 38.30 2.76 11.19
N ALA A 146 38.45 2.75 9.86
CA ALA A 146 38.52 1.60 8.95
C ALA A 146 39.81 0.76 9.11
N PRO A 147 40.14 -0.16 8.17
CA PRO A 147 39.40 -1.29 7.59
C PRO A 147 40.09 -2.63 7.93
N THR A 148 39.45 -3.78 7.76
CA THR A 148 40.16 -5.05 7.43
C THR A 148 39.21 -6.14 6.96
N SER A 149 39.69 -6.85 5.93
CA SER A 149 39.14 -8.02 5.27
C SER A 149 38.81 -9.16 6.25
N GLY A 150 37.75 -9.92 5.96
CA GLY A 150 37.46 -11.14 6.72
C GLY A 150 36.16 -11.83 6.34
N THR A 151 36.25 -12.72 5.36
CA THR A 151 35.29 -13.78 5.00
C THR A 151 34.74 -14.49 6.24
N THR A 152 33.41 -14.55 6.45
CA THR A 152 32.77 -15.70 7.13
C THR A 152 31.28 -15.87 6.75
N ASN A 153 30.99 -17.06 6.23
CA ASN A 153 29.78 -17.88 6.31
C ASN A 153 28.43 -17.23 6.67
N VAL A 154 27.51 -17.24 5.69
CA VAL A 154 26.06 -17.14 5.90
C VAL A 154 25.56 -18.46 6.48
N MET A 155 25.50 -18.57 7.82
CA MET A 155 24.71 -19.61 8.48
C MET A 155 23.25 -19.17 8.53
N SER A 156 22.44 -19.75 7.64
CA SER A 156 20.98 -19.63 7.61
C SER A 156 20.39 -20.11 8.93
N ASN A 157 20.07 -19.18 9.85
CA ASN A 157 19.38 -19.49 11.09
C ASN A 157 17.89 -19.71 10.81
N THR A 158 17.55 -20.85 10.23
CA THR A 158 16.17 -21.32 10.12
C THR A 158 15.68 -21.68 11.52
N ARG A 159 15.04 -20.71 12.20
CA ARG A 159 14.21 -20.99 13.37
C ARG A 159 13.14 -21.99 12.92
N SER A 160 13.23 -23.23 13.41
CA SER A 160 12.27 -24.30 13.13
C SER A 160 10.86 -23.81 13.45
N ARG A 161 10.08 -23.48 12.41
CA ARG A 161 8.68 -23.08 12.57
C ARG A 161 7.89 -24.32 12.97
N THR A 162 7.43 -24.35 14.21
CA THR A 162 6.50 -25.38 14.69
C THR A 162 5.08 -25.09 14.20
N CYS A 163 4.34 -26.15 13.89
CA CYS A 163 2.98 -26.08 13.41
C CYS A 163 2.03 -25.70 14.56
N GLY A 164 1.33 -24.57 14.47
CA GLY A 164 0.40 -24.13 15.50
C GLY A 164 -0.81 -25.05 15.77
N ALA A 165 -1.10 -26.02 14.89
CA ALA A 165 -2.22 -26.96 15.06
C ALA A 165 -1.82 -28.29 15.73
N CYS A 166 -0.63 -28.83 15.39
CA CYS A 166 -0.17 -30.14 15.88
C CYS A 166 1.16 -30.09 16.66
N GLY A 167 1.86 -28.97 16.70
CA GLY A 167 3.16 -28.81 17.36
C GLY A 167 4.37 -29.36 16.59
N GLY A 168 4.17 -30.07 15.47
CA GLY A 168 5.26 -30.66 14.69
C GLY A 168 6.18 -29.64 14.02
N GLN A 169 7.43 -30.01 13.74
CA GLN A 169 8.43 -29.18 13.06
C GLN A 169 8.35 -29.36 11.52
N ASP A 170 8.95 -28.44 10.76
CA ASP A 170 9.04 -28.45 9.27
C ASP A 170 7.74 -28.30 8.47
N HIS A 171 6.64 -27.91 9.09
CA HIS A 171 5.42 -27.57 8.38
C HIS A 171 4.54 -26.59 9.16
N ILE A 172 3.63 -25.91 8.45
CA ILE A 172 2.62 -25.02 9.06
C ILE A 172 1.23 -25.68 9.06
N ALA A 173 0.30 -25.17 9.88
CA ALA A 173 -1.05 -25.73 10.03
C ALA A 173 -1.89 -25.77 8.73
N SER A 174 -1.54 -24.92 7.75
CA SER A 174 -2.17 -24.88 6.43
C SER A 174 -1.52 -25.80 5.40
N SER A 175 -0.43 -26.49 5.76
CA SER A 175 0.23 -27.47 4.89
C SER A 175 -0.50 -28.81 4.93
N LYS A 176 -0.68 -29.44 3.77
CA LYS A 176 -1.22 -30.81 3.64
C LYS A 176 -0.40 -31.86 4.40
N LYS A 177 0.84 -31.54 4.77
CA LYS A 177 1.70 -32.39 5.60
C LYS A 177 1.31 -32.39 7.09
N CYS A 178 0.42 -31.48 7.52
CA CYS A 178 -0.06 -31.46 8.89
C CYS A 178 -1.11 -32.57 9.11
N PRO A 179 -0.96 -33.44 10.13
CA PRO A 179 -1.96 -34.47 10.44
C PRO A 179 -3.32 -33.90 10.88
N LYS A 180 -3.36 -32.62 11.25
CA LYS A 180 -4.59 -31.88 11.58
C LYS A 180 -5.07 -30.96 10.45
N TRP A 181 -4.49 -31.10 9.25
CA TRP A 181 -4.91 -30.31 8.10
C TRP A 181 -6.34 -30.65 7.70
N ARG A 182 -7.16 -29.61 7.53
CA ARG A 182 -8.50 -29.73 6.92
C ARG A 182 -8.61 -28.82 5.69
N PRO A 183 -9.28 -29.27 4.62
CA PRO A 183 -9.62 -28.43 3.47
C PRO A 183 -10.35 -27.15 3.91
N ILE A 184 -10.10 -26.05 3.20
CA ILE A 184 -10.63 -24.73 3.55
C ILE A 184 -12.17 -24.71 3.52
N ASP A 185 -12.79 -25.45 2.61
CA ASP A 185 -14.26 -25.52 2.47
C ASP A 185 -14.95 -26.08 3.74
N GLU A 186 -14.27 -26.94 4.49
CA GLU A 186 -14.79 -27.53 5.73
C GLU A 186 -14.62 -26.61 6.96
N ARG A 187 -13.77 -25.57 6.89
CA ARG A 187 -13.56 -24.65 8.03
C ARG A 187 -14.66 -23.61 8.15
N ARG A 188 -15.43 -23.36 7.08
CA ARG A 188 -16.45 -22.30 7.02
C ARG A 188 -17.78 -22.72 7.64
N THR A 189 -18.10 -24.01 7.67
CA THR A 189 -19.41 -24.52 8.10
C THR A 189 -19.60 -24.61 9.62
N LYS A 190 -18.53 -24.55 10.43
CA LYS A 190 -18.63 -24.65 11.91
C LYS A 190 -18.81 -23.32 12.65
N ARG A 191 -18.81 -22.16 11.97
CA ARG A 191 -19.01 -20.85 12.63
C ARG A 191 -20.46 -20.34 12.63
N SER A 192 -21.40 -21.06 12.02
CA SER A 192 -22.80 -20.61 11.85
C SER A 192 -23.81 -21.30 12.78
N GLY A 193 -23.39 -21.69 13.99
CA GLY A 193 -24.27 -22.35 14.96
C GLY A 193 -24.21 -21.69 16.33
N LYS A 194 -24.71 -20.45 16.44
CA LYS A 194 -25.18 -19.86 17.70
C LYS A 194 -26.46 -19.09 17.38
N GLU A 195 -27.55 -19.85 17.27
CA GLU A 195 -28.90 -19.34 17.47
C GLU A 195 -29.02 -18.85 18.92
N ASN A 196 -29.40 -17.59 19.08
CA ASN A 196 -29.85 -17.04 20.36
C ASN A 196 -31.26 -17.57 20.63
N VAL A 197 -31.40 -18.32 21.72
CA VAL A 197 -32.64 -18.43 22.51
C VAL A 197 -32.43 -17.61 23.78
#